data_AF-A0A5B8JE17-F1
#
_entry.id   AF-A0A5B8JE17-F1
#
_cell.length_a   1.000
_cell.length_b   1.000
_cell.length_c   1.000
_cell.angle_alpha   90.00
_cell.angle_beta   90.00
_cell.angle_gamma   90.00
#
_symmetry.space_group_name_H-M   'P 1'
#
loop_
_entity.id
_entity.type
_entity.pdbx_description
1 polymer ?
#
loop_
_entity_poly.entity_id
_entity_poly.type
_entity_poly.pdbx_seq_one_letter_code
_entity_poly.pdbx_strand_id
1 'polypeptide(L)'
;MANPNKAKGTAWESAVRDYLNGAHGLVDESGALRDPFNPMNIRRVAQEGSKDIGDIHAVPFILECKDVKNPAVPTWLRQAEKEARHAHFPYGVVVAKVRGKGTAAGRAHFDVRTWTRVRTALGLHPREAADLYGVTVSARGLNTGRWYITVPLARFAVLLADMRGVFREVR
;
A
#
# COMPACT_ATOMS: atom_id res chain seq x y z
N MET A 1 27.41 0.80 -13.90
CA MET A 1 27.09 0.01 -12.69
C MET A 1 25.68 0.35 -12.22
N ALA A 2 24.82 -0.64 -12.01
CA ALA A 2 23.48 -0.39 -11.44
C ALA A 2 23.61 0.06 -9.98
N ASN A 3 22.92 1.14 -9.60
CA ASN A 3 22.94 1.66 -8.23
C ASN A 3 22.36 0.60 -7.26
N PRO A 4 23.14 0.08 -6.29
CA PRO A 4 22.70 -0.99 -5.39
C PRO A 4 21.45 -0.63 -4.57
N ASN A 5 21.24 0.65 -4.26
CA ASN A 5 20.04 1.11 -3.54
C ASN A 5 18.81 1.07 -4.44
N LYS A 6 18.96 1.40 -5.73
CA LYS A 6 17.88 1.28 -6.72
C LYS A 6 17.47 -0.18 -6.92
N ALA A 7 18.43 -1.09 -7.00
CA ALA A 7 18.17 -2.53 -7.10
C ALA A 7 17.37 -3.06 -5.90
N LYS A 8 17.71 -2.64 -4.68
CA LYS A 8 16.96 -3.02 -3.46
C LYS A 8 15.54 -2.46 -3.45
N GLY A 9 15.35 -1.22 -3.89
CA GLY A 9 14.01 -0.63 -4.06
C GLY A 9 13.15 -1.44 -5.03
N THR A 10 13.67 -1.69 -6.23
CA THR A 10 13.00 -2.49 -7.25
C THR A 10 12.69 -3.93 -6.79
N ALA A 11 13.59 -4.55 -6.03
CA ALA A 11 13.35 -5.86 -5.43
C ALA A 11 12.21 -5.81 -4.40
N TRP A 12 12.16 -4.75 -3.59
CA TRP A 12 11.07 -4.57 -2.62
C TRP A 12 9.72 -4.34 -3.30
N GLU A 13 9.66 -3.45 -4.29
CA GLU A 13 8.45 -3.20 -5.06
C GLU A 13 7.93 -4.49 -5.72
N SER A 14 8.82 -5.26 -6.35
CA SER A 14 8.44 -6.53 -6.98
C SER A 14 7.91 -7.53 -5.96
N ALA A 15 8.58 -7.64 -4.81
CA ALA A 15 8.14 -8.54 -3.75
C ALA A 15 6.77 -8.16 -3.15
N VAL A 16 6.46 -6.87 -3.01
CA VAL A 16 5.13 -6.40 -2.58
C VAL A 16 4.08 -6.72 -3.64
N ARG A 17 4.35 -6.42 -4.90
CA ARG A 17 3.46 -6.73 -6.04
C ARG A 17 3.11 -8.22 -6.07
N ASP A 18 4.13 -9.08 -6.00
CA ASP A 18 3.98 -10.52 -6.12
C ASP A 18 3.24 -11.10 -4.91
N TYR A 19 3.59 -10.63 -3.70
CA TYR A 19 2.89 -11.01 -2.48
C TYR A 19 1.40 -10.68 -2.55
N LEU A 20 1.03 -9.47 -2.96
CA LEU A 20 -0.37 -9.07 -3.03
C LEU A 20 -1.10 -9.80 -4.15
N ASN A 21 -0.52 -9.93 -5.36
CA ASN A 21 -1.17 -10.70 -6.43
C ASN A 21 -1.42 -12.16 -6.03
N GLY A 22 -0.45 -12.80 -5.37
CA GLY A 22 -0.60 -14.15 -4.83
C GLY A 22 -1.71 -14.23 -3.78
N ALA A 23 -1.73 -13.30 -2.82
CA ALA A 23 -2.75 -13.25 -1.78
C ALA A 23 -4.17 -13.03 -2.33
N HIS A 24 -4.31 -12.42 -3.50
CA HIS A 24 -5.59 -12.21 -4.19
C HIS A 24 -5.90 -13.24 -5.28
N GLY A 25 -5.09 -14.29 -5.43
CA GLY A 25 -5.30 -15.34 -6.43
C GLY A 25 -5.24 -14.84 -7.87
N LEU A 26 -4.55 -13.72 -8.12
CA LEU A 26 -4.44 -13.09 -9.44
C LEU A 26 -3.36 -13.72 -10.32
N VAL A 27 -2.54 -14.59 -9.72
CA VAL A 27 -1.48 -15.34 -10.39
C VAL A 27 -1.71 -16.84 -10.32
N ASP A 28 -1.13 -17.57 -11.25
CA ASP A 28 -1.05 -19.03 -11.25
C ASP A 28 0.08 -19.55 -10.35
N GLU A 29 0.30 -20.86 -10.34
CA GLU A 29 1.33 -21.53 -9.55
C GLU A 29 2.76 -21.11 -9.92
N SER A 30 2.97 -20.62 -11.14
CA SER A 30 4.26 -20.11 -11.61
C SER A 30 4.50 -18.64 -11.26
N GLY A 31 3.47 -17.95 -10.76
CA GLY A 31 3.48 -16.51 -10.50
C GLY A 31 3.11 -15.65 -11.70
N ALA A 32 2.69 -16.24 -12.82
CA ALA A 32 2.18 -15.49 -13.97
C ALA A 32 0.74 -15.04 -13.74
N LEU A 33 0.37 -13.86 -14.24
CA LEU A 33 -1.01 -13.35 -14.11
C LEU A 33 -1.99 -14.28 -14.81
N ARG A 34 -3.06 -14.67 -14.11
CA ARG A 34 -4.12 -15.54 -14.67
C ARG A 34 -4.87 -14.86 -15.82
N ASP A 35 -5.13 -13.58 -15.66
CA ASP A 35 -5.71 -12.72 -16.69
C ASP A 35 -4.90 -11.42 -16.75
N PRO A 36 -4.02 -11.24 -17.75
CA PRO A 36 -3.22 -10.03 -17.91
C PRO A 36 -4.04 -8.74 -18.06
N PHE A 37 -5.30 -8.83 -18.51
CA PHE A 37 -6.17 -7.68 -18.74
C PHE A 37 -7.07 -7.34 -17.55
N ASN A 38 -7.00 -8.12 -16.47
CA ASN A 38 -7.77 -7.86 -15.27
C ASN A 38 -7.39 -6.50 -14.66
N PRO A 39 -8.32 -5.53 -14.55
CA PRO A 39 -8.02 -4.21 -14.00
C PRO A 39 -7.63 -4.24 -12.51
N MET A 40 -7.86 -5.36 -11.84
CA MET A 40 -7.50 -5.58 -10.43
C MET A 40 -6.09 -6.13 -10.25
N ASN A 41 -5.35 -6.40 -11.34
CA ASN A 41 -3.95 -6.78 -11.28
C ASN A 41 -3.14 -5.72 -10.52
N ILE A 42 -2.38 -6.15 -9.53
CA ILE A 42 -1.44 -5.28 -8.83
C ILE A 42 -0.19 -5.17 -9.70
N ARG A 43 0.13 -3.94 -10.12
CA ARG A 43 1.20 -3.69 -11.10
C ARG A 43 2.16 -2.64 -10.59
N ARG A 44 3.45 -2.86 -10.86
CA ARG A 44 4.45 -1.79 -10.82
C ARG A 44 4.22 -0.91 -12.04
N VAL A 45 4.24 0.39 -11.84
CA VAL A 45 4.10 1.36 -12.93
C VAL A 45 5.47 1.81 -13.40
N ALA A 46 5.68 1.82 -14.71
CA ALA A 46 6.78 2.57 -15.28
C ALA A 46 6.47 4.06 -15.12
N GLN A 47 7.45 4.85 -14.70
CA GLN A 47 7.29 6.30 -14.67
C GLN A 47 7.19 6.79 -16.13
N GLU A 48 6.00 7.19 -16.55
CA GLU A 48 5.73 7.81 -17.84
C GLU A 48 5.30 9.26 -17.62
N GLY A 49 6.01 10.21 -18.25
CA GLY A 49 5.77 11.64 -18.10
C GLY A 49 6.49 12.31 -16.91
N SER A 50 6.07 13.51 -16.55
CA SER A 50 6.74 14.35 -15.53
C SER A 50 6.18 14.21 -14.12
N LYS A 51 5.04 13.53 -13.94
CA LYS A 51 4.37 13.37 -12.65
C LYS A 51 4.60 11.97 -12.11
N ASP A 52 5.04 11.91 -10.86
CA ASP A 52 5.12 10.65 -10.14
C ASP A 52 3.70 10.15 -9.78
N ILE A 53 3.41 8.89 -10.10
CA ILE A 53 2.11 8.23 -9.91
C ILE A 53 2.21 7.02 -8.97
N GLY A 54 3.30 6.96 -8.19
CA GLY A 54 3.59 5.94 -7.18
C GLY A 54 4.31 4.73 -7.75
N ASP A 55 4.76 3.83 -6.86
CA ASP A 55 5.52 2.64 -7.26
C ASP A 55 4.61 1.49 -7.74
N ILE A 56 3.48 1.28 -7.05
CA ILE A 56 2.56 0.16 -7.31
C ILE A 56 1.12 0.65 -7.35
N HIS A 57 0.39 0.24 -8.38
CA HIS A 57 -1.05 0.44 -8.49
C HIS A 57 -1.76 -0.81 -7.96
N ALA A 58 -2.53 -0.66 -6.89
CA ALA A 58 -3.28 -1.71 -6.22
C ALA A 58 -4.71 -1.21 -5.93
N VAL A 59 -5.54 -1.08 -6.97
CA VAL A 59 -6.89 -0.49 -6.91
C VAL A 59 -7.63 -0.94 -5.64
N PRO A 60 -8.11 -0.02 -4.78
CA PRO A 60 -8.21 1.44 -4.96
C PRO A 60 -7.01 2.26 -4.43
N PHE A 61 -5.88 1.64 -4.14
CA PHE A 61 -4.70 2.27 -3.52
C PHE A 61 -3.55 2.49 -4.50
N ILE A 62 -2.81 3.57 -4.27
CA ILE A 62 -1.45 3.78 -4.78
C ILE A 62 -0.48 3.53 -3.65
N LEU A 63 0.53 2.69 -3.91
CA LEU A 63 1.51 2.30 -2.91
C LEU A 63 2.87 2.92 -3.23
N GLU A 64 3.43 3.58 -2.22
CA GLU A 64 4.80 4.06 -2.19
C GLU A 64 5.65 3.10 -1.36
N CYS A 65 6.65 2.47 -1.97
CA CYS A 65 7.40 1.37 -1.38
C CYS A 65 8.74 1.83 -0.79
N LYS A 66 9.05 1.41 0.45
CA LYS A 66 10.30 1.79 1.15
C LYS A 66 11.02 0.62 1.82
N ASP A 67 12.22 0.30 1.34
CA ASP A 67 13.21 -0.54 2.06
C ASP A 67 14.29 0.32 2.71
N VAL A 68 14.18 0.49 4.03
CA VAL A 68 14.94 1.50 4.77
C VAL A 68 15.53 0.95 6.07
N LYS A 69 16.65 1.53 6.49
CA LYS A 69 17.19 1.29 7.83
C LYS A 69 16.38 2.06 8.89
N ASN A 70 16.08 3.33 8.62
CA ASN A 70 15.40 4.24 9.53
C ASN A 70 14.10 4.75 8.88
N PRO A 71 12.92 4.44 9.45
CA PRO A 71 11.64 4.90 8.93
C PRO A 71 11.42 6.42 9.06
N ALA A 72 10.95 7.06 7.99
CA ALA A 72 10.53 8.46 7.94
C ALA A 72 9.07 8.58 7.45
N VAL A 73 8.19 7.74 8.03
CA VAL A 73 6.82 7.49 7.57
C VAL A 73 6.00 8.76 7.28
N PRO A 74 5.96 9.80 8.14
CA PRO A 74 5.16 10.99 7.85
C PRO A 74 5.57 11.72 6.58
N THR A 75 6.85 11.68 6.21
CA THR A 75 7.34 12.30 4.96
C THR A 75 6.88 11.51 3.75
N TRP A 76 6.95 10.19 3.82
CA TRP A 76 6.52 9.31 2.73
C TRP A 76 5.01 9.31 2.52
N LEU A 77 4.22 9.45 3.59
CA LEU A 77 2.76 9.56 3.48
C LEU A 77 2.34 10.80 2.67
N ARG A 78 2.99 11.95 2.89
CA ARG A 78 2.74 13.15 2.08
C ARG A 78 3.05 12.95 0.60
N GLN A 79 4.08 12.15 0.30
CA GLN A 79 4.43 11.80 -1.06
C GLN A 79 3.39 10.86 -1.67
N ALA A 80 3.03 9.77 -0.97
CA ALA A 80 2.03 8.81 -1.42
C ALA A 80 0.66 9.46 -1.67
N GLU A 81 0.24 10.41 -0.83
CA GLU A 81 -0.98 11.18 -1.07
C GLU A 81 -0.92 12.03 -2.35
N LYS A 82 0.25 12.63 -2.65
CA LYS A 82 0.46 13.42 -3.87
C LYS A 82 0.39 12.52 -5.11
N GLU A 83 1.05 11.37 -5.07
CA GLU A 83 1.05 10.38 -6.13
C GLU A 83 -0.33 9.79 -6.38
N ALA A 84 -1.09 9.48 -5.32
CA ALA A 84 -2.47 9.04 -5.44
C ALA A 84 -3.34 10.06 -6.19
N ARG A 85 -3.18 11.35 -5.87
CA ARG A 85 -3.88 12.42 -6.61
C ARG A 85 -3.44 12.52 -8.06
N HIS A 86 -2.14 12.40 -8.35
CA HIS A 86 -1.64 12.40 -9.73
C HIS A 86 -2.15 11.21 -10.54
N ALA A 87 -2.28 10.05 -9.91
CA ALA A 87 -2.80 8.84 -10.53
C ALA A 87 -4.34 8.84 -10.62
N HIS A 88 -5.03 9.81 -10.00
CA HIS A 88 -6.49 9.86 -9.85
C HIS A 88 -7.08 8.71 -9.02
N PHE A 89 -6.33 8.24 -8.02
CA PHE A 89 -6.76 7.22 -7.07
C PHE A 89 -7.17 7.84 -5.73
N PRO A 90 -8.13 7.24 -5.03
CA PRO A 90 -8.66 7.83 -3.80
C PRO A 90 -7.69 7.76 -2.61
N TYR A 91 -6.74 6.83 -2.60
CA TYR A 91 -5.93 6.53 -1.41
C TYR A 91 -4.45 6.32 -1.74
N GLY A 92 -3.58 7.06 -1.04
CA GLY A 92 -2.13 6.85 -1.04
C GLY A 92 -1.70 6.12 0.23
N VAL A 93 -0.83 5.12 0.10
CA VAL A 93 -0.37 4.26 1.19
C VAL A 93 1.13 4.07 1.07
N VAL A 94 1.82 4.03 2.20
CA VAL A 94 3.25 3.67 2.21
C VAL A 94 3.38 2.21 2.62
N VAL A 95 4.07 1.40 1.81
CA VAL A 95 4.40 0.02 2.15
C VAL A 95 5.89 -0.10 2.43
N ALA A 96 6.24 -0.22 3.71
CA ALA A 96 7.61 -0.15 4.17
C ALA A 96 8.04 -1.40 4.93
N LYS A 97 9.35 -1.69 4.88
CA LYS A 97 10.01 -2.65 5.77
C LYS A 97 11.35 -2.12 6.25
N VAL A 98 11.77 -2.63 7.41
CA VAL A 98 13.15 -2.47 7.86
C VAL A 98 14.06 -3.33 6.99
N ARG A 99 15.17 -2.76 6.55
CA ARG A 99 16.16 -3.41 5.69
C ARG A 99 16.62 -4.74 6.27
N GLY A 100 16.81 -5.72 5.39
CA GLY A 100 17.23 -7.08 5.76
C GLY A 100 16.10 -7.96 6.30
N LYS A 101 14.88 -7.43 6.44
CA LYS A 101 13.70 -8.25 6.72
C LYS A 101 13.04 -8.74 5.43
N GLY A 102 12.40 -9.91 5.49
CA GLY A 102 11.61 -10.47 4.40
C GLY A 102 10.25 -9.77 4.24
N THR A 103 9.52 -10.13 3.17
CA THR A 103 8.25 -9.48 2.79
C THR A 103 7.16 -9.58 3.85
N ALA A 104 7.09 -10.68 4.60
CA ALA A 104 6.14 -10.86 5.69
C ALA A 104 6.28 -9.80 6.81
N ALA A 105 7.44 -9.16 6.94
CA ALA A 105 7.65 -8.07 7.91
C ALA A 105 7.21 -6.69 7.37
N GLY A 106 6.70 -6.63 6.15
CA GLY A 106 6.17 -5.40 5.55
C GLY A 106 5.00 -4.83 6.34
N ARG A 107 4.88 -3.51 6.30
CA ARG A 107 3.80 -2.76 6.95
C ARG A 107 3.25 -1.73 5.99
N ALA A 108 1.92 -1.65 5.92
CA ALA A 108 1.21 -0.59 5.25
C ALA A 108 0.94 0.54 6.25
N HIS A 109 1.19 1.77 5.83
CA HIS A 109 0.98 2.96 6.63
C HIS A 109 0.00 3.90 5.93
N PHE A 110 -0.90 4.47 6.72
CA PHE A 110 -1.89 5.44 6.29
C PHE A 110 -1.76 6.69 7.14
N ASP A 111 -1.98 7.86 6.56
CA ASP A 111 -2.29 9.03 7.36
C ASP A 111 -3.69 8.86 8.02
N VAL A 112 -3.97 9.65 9.05
CA VAL A 112 -5.22 9.55 9.83
C VAL A 112 -6.46 9.82 8.96
N ARG A 113 -6.38 10.74 7.99
CA ARG A 113 -7.50 11.10 7.12
C ARG A 113 -7.80 9.97 6.14
N THR A 114 -6.78 9.40 5.49
CA THR A 114 -6.94 8.26 4.58
C THR A 114 -7.48 7.05 5.34
N TRP A 115 -6.92 6.72 6.50
CA TRP A 115 -7.47 5.62 7.31
C TRP A 115 -8.93 5.82 7.69
N THR A 116 -9.29 7.05 8.11
CA THR A 116 -10.67 7.38 8.45
C THR A 116 -11.60 7.17 7.25
N ARG A 117 -11.20 7.60 6.06
CA ARG A 117 -11.99 7.38 4.84
C ARG A 117 -12.14 5.90 4.49
N VAL A 118 -11.06 5.13 4.60
CA VAL A 118 -11.04 3.68 4.34
C VAL A 118 -12.00 2.94 5.28
N ARG A 119 -11.86 3.12 6.61
CA ARG A 119 -12.74 2.42 7.56
C ARG A 119 -14.21 2.85 7.43
N THR A 120 -14.46 4.13 7.12
CA THR A 120 -15.84 4.63 6.94
C THR A 120 -16.46 4.08 5.66
N ALA A 121 -15.67 3.94 4.58
CA ALA A 121 -16.15 3.29 3.36
C ALA A 121 -16.52 1.82 3.58
N LEU A 122 -15.86 1.15 4.53
CA LEU A 122 -16.19 -0.21 4.97
C LEU A 122 -17.33 -0.26 6.00
N GLY A 123 -17.88 0.88 6.42
CA GLY A 123 -18.90 0.93 7.48
C GLY A 123 -18.39 0.59 8.88
N LEU A 124 -17.07 0.55 9.09
CA LEU A 124 -16.47 0.03 10.32
C LEU A 124 -16.26 1.12 11.39
N HIS A 125 -16.62 0.76 12.62
CA HIS A 125 -16.23 1.51 13.81
C HIS A 125 -14.70 1.41 14.02
N PRO A 126 -14.00 2.44 14.56
CA PRO A 126 -12.54 2.40 14.73
C PRO A 126 -12.01 1.18 15.48
N ARG A 127 -12.72 0.70 16.51
CA ARG A 127 -12.33 -0.48 17.29
C ARG A 127 -12.40 -1.76 16.46
N GLU A 128 -13.50 -1.96 15.77
CA GLU A 128 -13.70 -3.12 14.90
C GLU A 128 -12.65 -3.17 13.78
N ALA A 129 -12.40 -2.03 13.11
CA ALA A 129 -11.34 -1.95 12.11
C ALA A 129 -9.94 -2.24 12.70
N ALA A 130 -9.71 -1.87 13.97
CA ALA A 130 -8.44 -2.18 14.63
C ALA A 130 -8.28 -3.68 14.89
N ASP A 131 -9.34 -4.36 15.32
CA ASP A 131 -9.34 -5.79 15.60
C ASP A 131 -9.19 -6.62 14.32
N LEU A 132 -9.92 -6.26 13.25
CA LEU A 132 -9.89 -6.95 11.96
C LEU A 132 -8.52 -6.85 11.27
N TYR A 133 -7.94 -5.64 11.25
CA TYR A 133 -6.74 -5.35 10.48
C TYR A 133 -5.46 -5.23 11.32
N GLY A 134 -5.52 -5.45 12.63
CA GLY A 134 -4.35 -5.40 13.51
C GLY A 134 -3.69 -4.02 13.52
N VAL A 135 -4.51 -2.98 13.64
CA VAL A 135 -4.08 -1.58 13.53
C VAL A 135 -3.25 -1.16 14.73
N THR A 136 -2.18 -0.41 14.47
CA THR A 136 -1.45 0.33 15.49
C THR A 136 -1.40 1.81 15.14
N VAL A 137 -1.54 2.68 16.15
CA VAL A 137 -1.48 4.13 15.99
C VAL A 137 -0.11 4.63 16.45
N SER A 138 0.52 5.46 15.62
CA SER A 138 1.75 6.18 15.98
C SER A 138 1.45 7.66 16.15
N ALA A 139 1.41 8.14 17.40
CA ALA A 139 1.33 9.57 17.70
C ALA A 139 2.74 10.18 17.74
N ARG A 140 2.99 11.22 16.95
CA ARG A 140 4.31 11.88 16.84
C ARG A 140 4.21 13.36 17.21
N GLY A 141 4.13 13.63 18.51
CA GLY A 141 3.86 14.96 19.07
C GLY A 141 2.39 15.35 18.90
N LEU A 142 2.06 16.62 19.12
CA LEU A 142 0.68 17.13 19.06
C LEU A 142 0.19 17.42 17.63
N ASN A 143 1.10 17.46 16.65
CA ASN A 143 0.73 17.65 15.25
C ASN A 143 0.15 16.35 14.68
N THR A 144 -1.17 16.28 14.57
CA THR A 144 -1.91 15.12 14.05
C THR A 144 -1.56 14.80 12.59
N GLY A 145 -1.04 15.74 11.82
CA GLY A 145 -0.49 15.50 10.48
C GLY A 145 0.80 14.66 10.47
N ARG A 146 1.37 14.38 11.65
CA ARG A 146 2.49 13.43 11.82
C ARG A 146 2.04 12.10 12.39
N TRP A 147 0.76 11.96 12.72
CA TRP A 147 0.20 10.70 13.20
C TRP A 147 -0.09 9.80 12.01
N TYR A 148 0.07 8.50 12.22
CA TYR A 148 -0.21 7.53 11.19
C TYR A 148 -0.66 6.21 11.78
N ILE A 149 -1.38 5.47 10.95
CA ILE A 149 -1.97 4.18 11.21
C ILE A 149 -1.10 3.14 10.51
N THR A 150 -0.80 2.05 11.19
CA THR A 150 0.03 0.97 10.66
C THR A 150 -0.71 -0.35 10.71
N VAL A 151 -0.68 -1.07 9.59
CA VAL A 151 -1.29 -2.38 9.38
C VAL A 151 -0.21 -3.35 8.88
N PRO A 152 -0.10 -4.58 9.39
CA PRO A 152 0.79 -5.60 8.82
C PRO A 152 0.46 -5.86 7.34
N LEU A 153 1.45 -6.10 6.48
CA LEU A 153 1.20 -6.31 5.03
C LEU A 153 0.21 -7.44 4.75
N ALA A 154 0.23 -8.52 5.55
CA ALA A 154 -0.76 -9.60 5.45
C ALA A 154 -2.20 -9.12 5.71
N ARG A 155 -2.38 -8.24 6.71
CA ARG A 155 -3.69 -7.65 7.02
C ARG A 155 -4.09 -6.58 6.01
N PHE A 156 -3.11 -5.91 5.39
CA PHE A 156 -3.36 -5.02 4.27
C PHE A 156 -3.89 -5.76 3.04
N ALA A 157 -3.43 -6.98 2.76
CA ALA A 157 -3.98 -7.81 1.69
C ALA A 157 -5.47 -8.12 1.93
N VAL A 158 -5.86 -8.45 3.18
CA VAL A 158 -7.28 -8.63 3.54
C VAL A 158 -8.06 -7.33 3.34
N LEU A 159 -7.57 -6.21 3.87
CA LEU A 159 -8.19 -4.89 3.70
C LEU A 159 -8.36 -4.52 2.22
N LEU A 160 -7.39 -4.85 1.37
CA LEU A 160 -7.46 -4.61 -0.07
C LEU A 160 -8.60 -5.40 -0.71
N ALA A 161 -8.82 -6.66 -0.29
CA ALA A 161 -9.95 -7.46 -0.78
C ALA A 161 -11.29 -6.84 -0.37
N ASP A 162 -11.43 -6.47 0.90
CA ASP A 162 -12.67 -5.90 1.45
C ASP A 162 -13.02 -4.59 0.76
N MET A 163 -12.04 -3.70 0.60
CA MET A 163 -12.23 -2.44 -0.13
C MET A 163 -12.65 -2.67 -1.58
N ARG A 164 -12.07 -3.67 -2.25
CA ARG A 164 -12.47 -4.03 -3.62
C ARG A 164 -13.90 -4.56 -3.68
N GLY A 165 -14.38 -5.25 -2.63
CA GLY A 165 -15.77 -5.66 -2.48
C GLY A 165 -16.71 -4.46 -2.50
N VAL A 166 -16.42 -3.44 -1.68
CA VAL A 166 -17.21 -2.19 -1.63
C VAL A 166 -17.30 -1.52 -2.99
N PHE A 167 -16.19 -1.42 -3.74
CA PHE A 167 -16.20 -0.79 -5.07
C PHE A 167 -16.94 -1.59 -6.15
N ARG A 168 -17.20 -2.88 -5.95
CA ARG A 168 -17.99 -3.71 -6.88
C ARG A 168 -19.49 -3.57 -6.66
N GLU A 169 -19.94 -3.35 -5.42
CA GLU A 169 -21.36 -3.24 -5.07
C GLU A 169 -22.00 -1.89 -5.45
N VAL A 170 -21.18 -0.88 -5.77
CA VAL A 170 -21.65 0.47 -6.16
C VAL A 170 -21.84 0.61 -7.68
N ARG A 171 -21.79 -0.50 -8.44
CA ARG A 171 -22.04 -0.54 -9.90
C ARG A 171 -23.27 -1.33 -10.27
#